data_AF-A0A7S2LXR6-F1
#
_entry.id   AF-A0A7S2LXR6-F1
#
_cell.length_a   1.000
_cell.length_b   1.000
_cell.length_c   1.000
_cell.angle_alpha   90.00
_cell.angle_beta   90.00
_cell.angle_gamma   90.00
#
_symmetry.space_group_name_H-M   'P 1'
#
loop_
_entity.id
_entity.type
_entity.pdbx_description
1 polymer ?
#
loop_
_entity_poly.entity_id
_entity_poly.type
_entity_poly.pdbx_seq_one_letter_code
_entity_poly.pdbx_strand_id
1 'polypeptide(L)'
;VVGPRAEFDSQVVDVAWFGTDKSTLLVQTAYGTLYRSTDHGEQWGKLTPHLEELAKGGAPETPTGTLPKAGGREKLRISRMVRSKAAPDTVVAFATSGAAAGFVSENAGLDWTRLNVEYRLRSWGFHREKPTWALTSYWNENCGRLAADRTGDCTHDLYVTKDLGKSFELISRRVVQYSWGPQEYGQHDIVYVSRFKQSLSGRQPKLTRWMTGVNFERTDDFGRSFKTLVVDGNKFQISHGYILVVQVQNMQLQNISLLVSSDGAVGFQEAQLPHRIKHRSYTLIDTSEGAILLHVNTGGALGDVYASDARGVSYSLSLQNNVRKRGLCAFEKVMNLKGIYIANVADVPSRAGGTQPPDPKPSAPDASEGPGREGEAEGTQDEMRTVRWRRLGEDALADRTGDGHGGSAEGEAVLARADHEARA
;
A
#
# COMPACT_ATOMS: atom_id res chain seq x y z
N VAL A 1 -13.38 -25.23 30.54
CA VAL A 1 -12.03 -25.82 30.40
C VAL A 1 -11.34 -25.05 29.29
N VAL A 2 -10.37 -24.19 29.61
CA VAL A 2 -9.58 -23.51 28.57
C VAL A 2 -8.69 -24.59 27.98
N GLY A 3 -8.89 -24.94 26.70
CA GLY A 3 -8.05 -25.90 25.99
C GLY A 3 -6.57 -25.50 26.02
N PRO A 4 -5.65 -26.40 25.63
CA PRO A 4 -4.23 -26.05 25.56
C PRO A 4 -4.07 -24.81 24.68
N ARG A 5 -3.40 -23.77 25.22
CA ARG A 5 -3.11 -22.55 24.46
C ARG A 5 -2.30 -22.94 23.23
N ALA A 6 -2.74 -22.50 22.05
CA ALA A 6 -1.95 -22.63 20.84
C ALA A 6 -0.60 -21.90 21.03
N GLU A 7 0.49 -22.65 20.95
CA GLU A 7 1.83 -22.08 21.00
C GLU A 7 2.34 -21.83 19.58
N PHE A 8 2.43 -20.55 19.23
CA PHE A 8 3.11 -20.13 18.00
C PHE A 8 4.62 -20.08 18.23
N ASP A 9 5.39 -20.40 17.19
CA ASP A 9 6.86 -20.41 17.24
C ASP A 9 7.49 -19.02 17.38
N SER A 10 6.73 -17.95 17.16
CA SER A 10 7.12 -16.56 17.43
C SER A 10 5.89 -15.65 17.45
N GLN A 11 6.11 -14.34 17.64
CA GLN A 11 5.04 -13.33 17.63
C GLN A 11 4.24 -13.38 16.32
N VAL A 12 2.91 -13.23 16.44
CA VAL A 12 2.02 -13.08 15.29
C VAL A 12 2.27 -11.72 14.63
N VAL A 13 2.50 -11.72 13.33
CA VAL A 13 2.74 -10.49 12.53
C VAL A 13 1.62 -10.20 11.55
N ASP A 14 0.86 -11.21 11.13
CA ASP A 14 -0.31 -11.02 10.27
C ASP A 14 -1.37 -12.09 10.53
N VAL A 15 -2.64 -11.72 10.32
CA VAL A 15 -3.80 -12.61 10.45
C VAL A 15 -4.78 -12.34 9.32
N ALA A 16 -5.10 -13.38 8.57
CA ALA A 16 -6.10 -13.36 7.50
C ALA A 16 -7.31 -14.18 7.91
N TRP A 17 -8.50 -13.60 7.75
CA TRP A 17 -9.78 -14.22 8.12
C TRP A 17 -10.54 -14.58 6.85
N PHE A 18 -11.22 -15.72 6.84
CA PHE A 18 -11.90 -16.28 5.66
C PHE A 18 -13.27 -16.83 6.04
N GLY A 19 -14.14 -16.97 5.04
CA GLY A 19 -15.55 -17.28 5.26
C GLY A 19 -16.37 -16.11 5.81
N THR A 20 -17.68 -16.18 5.63
CA THR A 20 -18.65 -15.18 6.13
C THR A 20 -18.73 -15.18 7.66
N ASP A 21 -18.59 -16.34 8.27
CA ASP A 21 -18.56 -16.56 9.72
C ASP A 21 -17.20 -16.29 10.36
N LYS A 22 -16.16 -16.05 9.53
CA LYS A 22 -14.78 -15.84 9.96
C LYS A 22 -14.23 -17.01 10.80
N SER A 23 -14.70 -18.23 10.56
CA SER A 23 -14.25 -19.45 11.24
C SER A 23 -12.87 -19.92 10.79
N THR A 24 -12.49 -19.59 9.56
CA THR A 24 -11.18 -19.98 9.00
C THR A 24 -10.18 -18.83 9.12
N LEU A 25 -9.01 -19.12 9.69
CA LEU A 25 -7.95 -18.15 9.91
C LEU A 25 -6.63 -18.66 9.35
N LEU A 26 -5.85 -17.76 8.79
CA LEU A 26 -4.42 -17.95 8.59
C LEU A 26 -3.63 -16.99 9.47
N VAL A 27 -2.60 -17.52 10.14
CA VAL A 27 -1.70 -16.75 11.00
C VAL A 27 -0.28 -16.87 10.47
N GLN A 28 0.36 -15.72 10.26
CA GLN A 28 1.79 -15.64 9.96
C GLN A 28 2.55 -15.17 11.20
N THR A 29 3.63 -15.86 11.54
CA THR A 29 4.52 -15.50 12.65
C THR A 29 5.77 -14.75 12.17
N ALA A 30 6.47 -14.07 13.07
CA ALA A 30 7.68 -13.31 12.78
C ALA A 30 8.82 -14.16 12.18
N TYR A 31 8.83 -15.47 12.45
CA TYR A 31 9.75 -16.43 11.84
C TYR A 31 9.35 -16.85 10.42
N GLY A 32 8.19 -16.39 9.92
CA GLY A 32 7.67 -16.71 8.60
C GLY A 32 6.96 -18.07 8.53
N THR A 33 6.53 -18.60 9.67
CA THR A 33 5.70 -19.80 9.72
C THR A 33 4.23 -19.41 9.49
N LEU A 34 3.52 -20.21 8.69
CA LEU A 34 2.11 -20.08 8.41
C LEU A 34 1.33 -21.18 9.13
N TYR A 35 0.27 -20.79 9.82
CA TYR A 35 -0.67 -21.66 10.51
C TYR A 35 -2.08 -21.44 9.98
N ARG A 36 -2.93 -22.48 10.06
CA ARG A 36 -4.34 -22.43 9.69
C ARG A 36 -5.21 -22.98 10.81
N SER A 37 -6.34 -22.32 11.05
CA SER A 37 -7.44 -22.78 11.91
C SER A 37 -8.73 -22.77 11.12
N THR A 38 -9.67 -23.65 11.47
CA THR A 38 -11.04 -23.74 10.89
C THR A 38 -12.12 -23.66 11.96
N ASP A 39 -11.76 -23.31 13.18
CA ASP A 39 -12.59 -23.36 14.38
C ASP A 39 -12.40 -22.08 15.21
N HIS A 40 -12.37 -20.92 14.55
CA HIS A 40 -12.22 -19.61 15.19
C HIS A 40 -10.93 -19.41 16.00
N GLY A 41 -9.90 -20.22 15.71
CA GLY A 41 -8.60 -20.15 16.36
C GLY A 41 -8.46 -21.05 17.59
N GLU A 42 -9.34 -22.02 17.79
CA GLU A 42 -9.21 -23.01 18.86
C GLU A 42 -8.09 -24.02 18.57
N GLN A 43 -8.01 -24.55 17.35
CA GLN A 43 -6.98 -25.48 16.91
C GLN A 43 -6.20 -24.95 15.71
N TRP A 44 -4.91 -25.30 15.66
CA TRP A 44 -3.99 -24.77 14.64
C TRP A 44 -3.17 -25.88 13.99
N GLY A 45 -3.22 -25.94 12.66
CA GLY A 45 -2.34 -26.75 11.83
C GLY A 45 -1.21 -25.90 11.23
N LYS A 46 0.02 -26.43 11.23
CA LYS A 46 1.18 -25.76 10.62
C LYS A 46 1.23 -26.05 9.12
N LEU A 47 1.15 -25.02 8.28
CA LEU A 47 1.13 -25.14 6.82
C LEU A 47 2.52 -25.11 6.18
N THR A 48 3.49 -24.44 6.80
CA THR A 48 4.82 -24.23 6.18
C THR A 48 5.53 -25.51 5.72
N PRO A 49 5.51 -26.65 6.46
CA PRO A 49 6.11 -27.89 5.98
C PRO A 49 5.53 -28.38 4.64
N HIS A 50 4.21 -28.26 4.45
CA HIS A 50 3.55 -28.61 3.19
C HIS A 50 3.97 -27.66 2.05
N LEU A 51 4.03 -26.36 2.32
CA LEU A 51 4.54 -25.38 1.35
C LEU A 51 6.01 -25.62 0.98
N GLU A 52 6.84 -26.07 1.92
CA GLU A 52 8.23 -26.47 1.67
C GLU A 52 8.34 -27.68 0.73
N GLU A 53 7.40 -28.62 0.79
CA GLU A 53 7.34 -29.75 -0.13
C GLU A 53 6.88 -29.31 -1.52
N LEU A 54 5.83 -28.48 -1.59
CA LEU A 54 5.36 -27.88 -2.85
C LEU A 54 6.46 -27.08 -3.56
N ALA A 55 7.29 -26.36 -2.79
CA ALA A 55 8.43 -25.63 -3.35
C ALA A 55 9.47 -26.55 -4.02
N LYS A 56 9.61 -27.80 -3.56
CA LYS A 56 10.55 -28.79 -4.10
C LYS A 56 10.01 -29.52 -5.34
N GLY A 57 8.70 -29.79 -5.38
CA GLY A 57 8.07 -30.65 -6.39
C GLY A 57 7.80 -30.01 -7.76
N GLY A 58 8.19 -28.76 -7.99
CA GLY A 58 7.86 -27.99 -9.20
C GLY A 58 9.07 -27.43 -9.97
N ALA A 59 10.29 -27.90 -9.75
CA ALA A 59 11.43 -27.51 -10.57
C ALA A 59 11.46 -28.37 -11.85
N PRO A 60 11.41 -27.78 -13.06
CA PRO A 60 11.93 -28.46 -14.24
C PRO A 60 13.43 -28.68 -14.01
N GLU A 61 13.92 -29.90 -14.24
CA GLU A 61 15.35 -30.10 -14.41
C GLU A 61 15.79 -29.40 -15.71
N THR A 62 16.17 -28.14 -15.64
CA THR A 62 16.89 -27.49 -16.75
C THR A 62 18.39 -27.71 -16.59
N PRO A 63 19.10 -28.21 -17.61
CA PRO A 63 20.51 -28.55 -17.50
C PRO A 63 21.39 -27.30 -17.54
N THR A 64 22.52 -27.40 -16.82
CA THR A 64 23.75 -26.60 -16.98
C THR A 64 23.67 -25.11 -16.67
N GLY A 65 24.08 -24.78 -15.45
CA GLY A 65 24.43 -23.44 -14.99
C GLY A 65 24.67 -23.49 -13.50
N THR A 66 25.85 -23.93 -13.09
CA THR A 66 26.27 -24.13 -11.69
C THR A 66 25.97 -22.92 -10.80
N LEU A 67 24.86 -23.00 -10.07
CA LEU A 67 24.68 -22.29 -8.80
C LEU A 67 25.44 -23.07 -7.71
N PRO A 68 26.08 -22.38 -6.74
CA PRO A 68 26.90 -23.05 -5.74
C PRO A 68 26.02 -23.97 -4.88
N LYS A 69 26.51 -25.20 -4.66
CA LYS A 69 26.01 -26.10 -3.62
C LYS A 69 26.09 -25.38 -2.27
N ALA A 70 25.01 -24.74 -1.84
CA ALA A 70 24.86 -24.24 -0.49
C ALA A 70 24.55 -25.43 0.43
N GLY A 71 25.49 -25.75 1.32
CA GLY A 71 25.22 -26.61 2.46
C GLY A 71 24.14 -26.00 3.35
N GLY A 72 23.17 -26.83 3.76
CA GLY A 72 22.01 -26.44 4.56
C GLY A 72 20.81 -26.04 3.69
N ARG A 73 19.77 -26.87 3.65
CA ARG A 73 18.49 -26.51 3.01
C ARG A 73 17.95 -25.24 3.66
N GLU A 74 17.94 -24.13 2.93
CA GLU A 74 17.38 -22.88 3.43
C GLU A 74 15.88 -23.10 3.68
N LYS A 75 15.47 -22.91 4.94
CA LYS A 75 14.08 -23.12 5.38
C LYS A 75 13.17 -22.09 4.72
N LEU A 76 11.95 -22.48 4.33
CA LEU A 76 10.99 -21.56 3.74
C LEU A 76 10.54 -20.54 4.78
N ARG A 77 10.44 -19.27 4.37
CA ARG A 77 9.92 -18.19 5.20
C ARG A 77 8.90 -17.36 4.44
N ILE A 78 7.69 -17.34 4.95
CA ILE A 78 6.63 -16.46 4.44
C ILE A 78 6.83 -15.05 5.00
N SER A 79 6.83 -14.04 4.15
CA SER A 79 6.96 -12.64 4.60
C SER A 79 5.66 -11.88 4.66
N ARG A 80 4.68 -12.24 3.83
CA ARG A 80 3.44 -11.48 3.70
C ARG A 80 2.35 -12.33 3.11
N MET A 81 1.12 -12.07 3.54
CA MET A 81 -0.09 -12.56 2.89
C MET A 81 -0.86 -11.40 2.26
N VAL A 82 -1.46 -11.64 1.10
CA VAL A 82 -2.34 -10.69 0.43
C VAL A 82 -3.64 -11.42 0.09
N ARG A 83 -4.78 -10.89 0.52
CA ARG A 83 -6.11 -11.46 0.21
C ARG A 83 -6.77 -10.71 -0.94
N SER A 84 -7.54 -11.44 -1.74
CA SER A 84 -8.38 -10.84 -2.76
C SER A 84 -9.67 -10.29 -2.15
N LYS A 85 -10.09 -9.10 -2.59
CA LYS A 85 -11.43 -8.57 -2.29
C LYS A 85 -12.49 -9.13 -3.24
N ALA A 86 -12.10 -9.41 -4.48
CA ALA A 86 -12.98 -9.97 -5.51
C ALA A 86 -13.32 -11.45 -5.26
N ALA A 87 -12.42 -12.18 -4.59
CA ALA A 87 -12.59 -13.56 -4.17
C ALA A 87 -12.14 -13.70 -2.70
N PRO A 88 -13.05 -13.57 -1.73
CA PRO A 88 -12.71 -13.50 -0.30
C PRO A 88 -11.89 -14.68 0.25
N ASP A 89 -12.00 -15.86 -0.39
CA ASP A 89 -11.28 -17.07 -0.02
C ASP A 89 -9.91 -17.20 -0.70
N THR A 90 -9.56 -16.29 -1.62
CA THR A 90 -8.27 -16.28 -2.32
C THR A 90 -7.21 -15.51 -1.53
N VAL A 91 -6.05 -16.14 -1.34
CA VAL A 91 -4.88 -15.56 -0.66
C VAL A 91 -3.58 -15.94 -1.36
N VAL A 92 -2.67 -14.97 -1.46
CA VAL A 92 -1.30 -15.16 -1.94
C VAL A 92 -0.33 -14.99 -0.77
N ALA A 93 0.56 -15.96 -0.59
CA ALA A 93 1.62 -15.94 0.42
C ALA A 93 2.99 -15.78 -0.25
N PHE A 94 3.73 -14.75 0.14
CA PHE A 94 5.04 -14.42 -0.42
C PHE A 94 6.15 -15.14 0.35
N ALA A 95 7.10 -15.71 -0.37
CA ALA A 95 8.28 -16.33 0.24
C ALA A 95 9.52 -15.42 0.12
N THR A 96 10.33 -15.37 1.18
CA THR A 96 11.60 -14.60 1.17
C THR A 96 12.86 -15.45 1.09
N SER A 97 12.71 -16.75 1.35
CA SER A 97 13.76 -17.76 1.25
C SER A 97 13.16 -19.06 0.72
N GLY A 98 13.99 -19.92 0.15
CA GLY A 98 13.55 -21.16 -0.50
C GLY A 98 13.43 -21.03 -2.03
N ALA A 99 13.09 -22.14 -2.69
CA ALA A 99 13.12 -22.25 -4.15
C ALA A 99 11.92 -21.62 -4.88
N ALA A 100 10.93 -21.11 -4.16
CA ALA A 100 9.71 -20.54 -4.71
C ALA A 100 9.57 -19.08 -4.31
N ALA A 101 9.01 -18.25 -5.20
CA ALA A 101 8.73 -16.84 -4.92
C ALA A 101 7.46 -16.63 -4.07
N GLY A 102 6.52 -17.56 -4.13
CA GLY A 102 5.27 -17.51 -3.38
C GLY A 102 4.29 -18.61 -3.78
N PHE A 103 3.14 -18.60 -3.11
CA PHE A 103 2.07 -19.57 -3.25
C PHE A 103 0.73 -18.86 -3.30
N VAL A 104 -0.27 -19.49 -3.91
CA VAL A 104 -1.66 -19.04 -3.94
C VAL A 104 -2.58 -20.16 -3.47
N SER A 105 -3.59 -19.78 -2.70
CA SER A 105 -4.72 -20.62 -2.33
C SER A 105 -6.00 -19.92 -2.78
N GLU A 106 -6.93 -20.67 -3.35
CA GLU A 106 -8.25 -20.18 -3.78
C GLU A 106 -9.36 -20.59 -2.81
N ASN A 107 -9.02 -21.32 -1.74
CA ASN A 107 -9.95 -21.95 -0.81
C ASN A 107 -9.53 -21.77 0.65
N ALA A 108 -9.24 -20.53 1.04
CA ALA A 108 -8.95 -20.14 2.41
C ALA A 108 -7.78 -20.92 3.05
N GLY A 109 -6.75 -21.21 2.25
CA GLY A 109 -5.53 -21.88 2.68
C GLY A 109 -5.68 -23.39 2.89
N LEU A 110 -6.75 -24.02 2.41
CA LEU A 110 -6.90 -25.47 2.43
C LEU A 110 -5.90 -26.13 1.48
N ASP A 111 -5.88 -25.70 0.22
CA ASP A 111 -4.94 -26.16 -0.81
C ASP A 111 -4.09 -25.00 -1.32
N TRP A 112 -2.87 -25.31 -1.77
CA TRP A 112 -1.91 -24.33 -2.23
C TRP A 112 -1.27 -24.75 -3.54
N THR A 113 -1.06 -23.78 -4.42
CA THR A 113 -0.29 -23.94 -5.65
C THR A 113 0.86 -22.93 -5.68
N ARG A 114 1.96 -23.30 -6.34
CA ARG A 114 3.14 -22.44 -6.46
C ARG A 114 2.90 -21.40 -7.56
N LEU A 115 3.32 -20.16 -7.32
CA LEU A 115 3.37 -19.13 -8.37
C LEU A 115 4.47 -19.47 -9.37
N ASN A 116 4.18 -19.36 -10.67
CA ASN A 116 5.11 -19.64 -11.76
C ASN A 116 6.09 -18.47 -12.00
N VAL A 117 6.83 -18.12 -10.95
CA VAL A 117 7.86 -17.09 -10.97
C VAL A 117 9.01 -17.50 -10.05
N GLU A 118 10.23 -17.39 -10.56
CA GLU A 118 11.45 -17.78 -9.85
C GLU A 118 12.04 -16.62 -9.04
N TYR A 119 11.70 -15.39 -9.42
CA TYR A 119 12.20 -14.18 -8.78
C TYR A 119 11.34 -13.77 -7.61
N ARG A 120 11.98 -13.26 -6.57
CA ARG A 120 11.30 -12.73 -5.39
C ARG A 120 10.36 -11.59 -5.79
N LEU A 121 9.07 -11.83 -5.58
CA LEU A 121 8.02 -10.84 -5.79
C LEU A 121 8.18 -9.68 -4.80
N ARG A 122 7.92 -8.46 -5.29
CA ARG A 122 7.93 -7.23 -4.49
C ARG A 122 6.54 -6.80 -4.06
N SER A 123 5.54 -7.04 -4.90
CA SER A 123 4.17 -6.68 -4.58
C SER A 123 3.17 -7.60 -5.29
N TRP A 124 1.92 -7.55 -4.81
CA TRP A 124 0.77 -8.19 -5.43
C TRP A 124 -0.44 -7.32 -5.15
N GLY A 125 -1.00 -6.72 -6.18
CA GLY A 125 -2.21 -5.90 -6.12
C GLY A 125 -3.32 -6.59 -6.89
N PHE A 126 -4.25 -7.22 -6.17
CA PHE A 126 -5.42 -7.84 -6.79
C PHE A 126 -6.26 -6.80 -7.53
N HIS A 127 -6.79 -7.20 -8.68
CA HIS A 127 -7.87 -6.46 -9.29
C HIS A 127 -9.09 -6.50 -8.37
N ARG A 128 -9.80 -5.38 -8.22
CA ARG A 128 -10.90 -5.28 -7.24
C ARG A 128 -12.12 -6.12 -7.62
N GLU A 129 -12.31 -6.39 -8.91
CA GLU A 129 -13.51 -7.09 -9.43
C GLU A 129 -13.20 -8.41 -10.14
N LYS A 130 -11.96 -8.60 -10.59
CA LYS A 130 -11.59 -9.75 -11.42
C LYS A 130 -10.79 -10.69 -10.53
N PRO A 131 -11.38 -11.81 -10.10
CA PRO A 131 -10.86 -12.59 -8.97
C PRO A 131 -9.47 -13.17 -9.23
N THR A 132 -9.15 -13.44 -10.49
CA THR A 132 -7.87 -14.06 -10.89
C THR A 132 -6.81 -13.06 -11.36
N TRP A 133 -7.14 -11.76 -11.42
CA TRP A 133 -6.26 -10.75 -11.98
C TRP A 133 -5.46 -10.06 -10.88
N ALA A 134 -4.18 -9.81 -11.14
CA ALA A 134 -3.34 -9.02 -10.25
C ALA A 134 -2.18 -8.34 -10.99
N LEU A 135 -1.76 -7.19 -10.45
CA LEU A 135 -0.47 -6.58 -10.78
C LEU A 135 0.59 -7.12 -9.83
N THR A 136 1.77 -7.41 -10.34
CA THR A 136 2.93 -7.78 -9.54
C THR A 136 4.19 -7.18 -10.13
N SER A 137 5.24 -7.08 -9.33
CA SER A 137 6.53 -6.65 -9.83
C SER A 137 7.67 -7.41 -9.17
N TYR A 138 8.77 -7.48 -9.89
CA TYR A 138 10.03 -7.99 -9.37
C TYR A 138 11.20 -7.37 -10.13
N TRP A 139 12.37 -7.44 -9.50
CA TRP A 139 13.60 -7.08 -10.18
C TRP A 139 13.97 -8.22 -11.12
N ASN A 140 14.29 -7.87 -12.37
CA ASN A 140 14.65 -8.88 -13.35
C ASN A 140 15.97 -9.57 -13.00
N GLU A 141 16.28 -10.58 -13.80
CA GLU A 141 17.42 -11.47 -13.59
C GLU A 141 18.79 -10.75 -13.60
N ASN A 142 18.87 -9.60 -14.28
CA ASN A 142 20.10 -8.81 -14.39
C ASN A 142 20.44 -8.01 -13.13
N CYS A 143 19.61 -8.10 -12.08
CA CYS A 143 19.80 -7.34 -10.85
C CYS A 143 20.50 -8.09 -9.71
N GLY A 144 20.81 -9.38 -9.89
CA GLY A 144 21.46 -10.22 -8.89
C GLY A 144 22.92 -9.86 -8.60
N ARG A 145 23.50 -10.43 -7.52
CA ARG A 145 24.93 -10.24 -7.17
C ARG A 145 25.90 -10.80 -8.23
N LEU A 146 25.45 -11.80 -9.00
CA LEU A 146 26.18 -12.39 -10.13
C LEU A 146 25.95 -11.65 -11.46
N ALA A 147 25.36 -10.45 -11.42
CA ALA A 147 25.06 -9.67 -12.63
C ALA A 147 26.29 -9.05 -13.30
N ALA A 148 27.49 -9.18 -12.73
CA ALA A 148 28.72 -8.64 -13.32
C ALA A 148 28.99 -9.19 -14.73
N ASP A 149 28.54 -10.43 -15.01
CA ASP A 149 28.71 -11.09 -16.31
C ASP A 149 27.47 -11.01 -17.22
N ARG A 150 26.40 -10.29 -16.81
CA ARG A 150 25.15 -10.20 -17.59
C ARG A 150 25.14 -8.92 -18.42
N THR A 151 24.94 -9.07 -19.74
CA THR A 151 24.96 -7.98 -20.72
C THR A 151 23.64 -7.20 -20.83
N GLY A 152 22.73 -7.35 -19.85
CA GLY A 152 21.37 -6.81 -19.90
C GLY A 152 21.08 -5.75 -18.84
N ASP A 153 20.02 -4.97 -19.09
CA ASP A 153 19.57 -3.93 -18.16
C ASP A 153 19.01 -4.53 -16.87
N CYS A 154 19.49 -4.08 -15.71
CA CYS A 154 18.87 -4.36 -14.42
C CYS A 154 17.68 -3.42 -14.20
N THR A 155 16.47 -3.95 -14.30
CA THR A 155 15.22 -3.18 -14.19
C THR A 155 14.25 -3.82 -13.20
N HIS A 156 13.45 -2.96 -12.57
CA HIS A 156 12.27 -3.34 -11.82
C HIS A 156 11.08 -3.34 -12.77
N ASP A 157 10.50 -4.52 -12.95
CA ASP A 157 9.55 -4.80 -14.01
C ASP A 157 8.17 -5.08 -13.43
N LEU A 158 7.15 -4.50 -14.06
CA LEU A 158 5.74 -4.66 -13.74
C LEU A 158 5.10 -5.68 -14.67
N TYR A 159 4.36 -6.61 -14.09
CA TYR A 159 3.63 -7.65 -14.77
C TYR A 159 2.16 -7.66 -14.36
N VAL A 160 1.32 -8.18 -15.25
CA VAL A 160 -0.05 -8.59 -14.92
C VAL A 160 -0.14 -10.10 -14.98
N THR A 161 -0.87 -10.70 -14.05
CA THR A 161 -1.38 -12.05 -14.19
C THR A 161 -2.90 -12.00 -14.30
N LYS A 162 -3.47 -12.91 -15.09
CA LYS A 162 -4.92 -13.07 -15.27
C LYS A 162 -5.41 -14.44 -14.80
N ASP A 163 -4.50 -15.23 -14.22
CA ASP A 163 -4.68 -16.64 -13.86
C ASP A 163 -4.02 -16.98 -12.51
N LEU A 164 -3.98 -16.02 -11.59
CA LEU A 164 -3.40 -16.16 -10.24
C LEU A 164 -1.93 -16.61 -10.22
N GLY A 165 -1.17 -16.16 -11.21
CA GLY A 165 0.28 -16.36 -11.28
C GLY A 165 0.70 -17.69 -11.88
N LYS A 166 -0.16 -18.34 -12.68
CA LYS A 166 0.25 -19.43 -13.58
C LYS A 166 1.02 -18.86 -14.79
N SER A 167 0.65 -17.67 -15.24
CA SER A 167 1.36 -16.89 -16.25
C SER A 167 1.44 -15.40 -15.87
N PHE A 168 2.46 -14.73 -16.42
CA PHE A 168 2.74 -13.31 -16.20
C PHE A 168 3.03 -12.63 -17.54
N GLU A 169 2.36 -11.52 -17.81
CA GLU A 169 2.54 -10.67 -18.99
C GLU A 169 3.25 -9.38 -18.56
N LEU A 170 4.37 -9.06 -19.21
CA LEU A 170 5.14 -7.84 -18.91
C LEU A 170 4.36 -6.60 -19.38
N ILE A 171 4.08 -5.68 -18.44
CA ILE A 171 3.46 -4.39 -18.74
C ILE A 171 4.52 -3.33 -19.00
N SER A 172 5.51 -3.21 -18.11
CA SER A 172 6.49 -2.14 -18.21
C SER A 172 7.78 -2.48 -17.50
N ARG A 173 8.89 -1.96 -18.03
CA ARG A 173 10.18 -1.98 -17.35
C ARG A 173 10.44 -0.64 -16.69
N ARG A 174 11.36 -0.65 -15.73
CA ARG A 174 11.83 0.55 -15.04
C ARG A 174 10.76 1.27 -14.22
N VAL A 175 9.85 0.52 -13.62
CA VAL A 175 8.76 1.09 -12.82
C VAL A 175 9.26 1.54 -11.44
N VAL A 176 8.74 2.67 -10.99
CA VAL A 176 8.95 3.26 -9.67
C VAL A 176 7.75 3.00 -8.77
N GLN A 177 6.54 3.20 -9.31
CA GLN A 177 5.27 3.00 -8.60
C GLN A 177 4.21 2.63 -9.62
N TYR A 178 3.20 1.87 -9.20
CA TYR A 178 2.08 1.50 -10.05
C TYR A 178 0.80 1.26 -9.24
N SER A 179 -0.34 1.30 -9.93
CA SER A 179 -1.67 1.01 -9.37
C SER A 179 -2.65 0.62 -10.47
N TRP A 180 -3.70 -0.09 -10.06
CA TRP A 180 -4.94 -0.15 -10.83
C TRP A 180 -5.62 1.22 -10.85
N GLY A 181 -6.43 1.49 -11.87
CA GLY A 181 -7.14 2.75 -12.01
C GLY A 181 -8.28 2.96 -11.00
N PRO A 182 -8.72 4.22 -10.85
CA PRO A 182 -9.84 4.58 -9.99
C PRO A 182 -11.17 4.02 -10.51
N GLN A 183 -11.99 3.52 -9.60
CA GLN A 183 -13.24 2.84 -9.93
C GLN A 183 -14.41 3.80 -10.03
N GLU A 184 -14.28 4.93 -9.35
CA GLU A 184 -15.18 6.07 -9.39
C GLU A 184 -15.38 6.58 -10.83
N TYR A 185 -14.43 6.30 -11.74
CA TYR A 185 -14.47 6.67 -13.15
C TYR A 185 -14.52 5.49 -14.12
N GLY A 186 -14.83 4.27 -13.64
CA GLY A 186 -14.91 3.09 -14.50
C GLY A 186 -13.56 2.61 -15.04
N GLN A 187 -12.43 2.97 -14.41
CA GLN A 187 -11.08 2.70 -14.92
C GLN A 187 -10.46 1.43 -14.32
N HIS A 188 -11.29 0.42 -14.06
CA HIS A 188 -10.93 -0.81 -13.33
C HIS A 188 -9.70 -1.50 -13.95
N ASP A 189 -9.68 -1.59 -15.29
CA ASP A 189 -8.65 -2.28 -16.06
C ASP A 189 -7.46 -1.40 -16.50
N ILE A 190 -7.47 -0.11 -16.17
CA ILE A 190 -6.39 0.81 -16.52
C ILE A 190 -5.25 0.64 -15.52
N VAL A 191 -4.00 0.64 -16.01
CA VAL A 191 -2.81 0.61 -15.16
C VAL A 191 -2.12 1.96 -15.19
N TYR A 192 -2.01 2.58 -14.01
CA TYR A 192 -1.24 3.80 -13.80
C TYR A 192 0.15 3.46 -13.30
N VAL A 193 1.16 4.17 -13.80
CA VAL A 193 2.56 3.90 -13.51
C VAL A 193 3.37 5.19 -13.46
N SER A 194 4.26 5.30 -12.47
CA SER A 194 5.43 6.17 -12.60
C SER A 194 6.64 5.32 -12.98
N ARG A 195 7.34 5.70 -14.05
CA ARG A 195 8.47 4.93 -14.59
C ARG A 195 9.54 5.82 -15.16
N PHE A 196 10.78 5.35 -15.08
CA PHE A 196 11.87 6.01 -15.79
C PHE A 196 11.68 5.91 -17.30
N LYS A 197 12.25 6.87 -18.04
CA LYS A 197 12.34 6.81 -19.50
C LYS A 197 12.96 5.48 -19.96
N GLN A 198 12.32 4.86 -20.95
CA GLN A 198 12.75 3.55 -21.47
C GLN A 198 14.04 3.62 -22.29
N SER A 199 14.46 4.83 -22.69
CA SER A 199 15.74 5.07 -23.37
C SER A 199 16.95 4.93 -22.44
N LEU A 200 16.76 4.78 -21.13
CA LEU A 200 17.86 4.53 -20.21
C LEU A 200 18.37 3.10 -20.36
N SER A 201 19.70 2.96 -20.39
CA SER A 201 20.40 1.66 -20.39
C SER A 201 21.06 1.40 -19.04
N GLY A 202 21.41 0.14 -18.80
CA GLY A 202 22.06 -0.34 -17.59
C GLY A 202 21.13 -0.43 -16.38
N ARG A 203 21.71 -0.32 -15.19
CA ARG A 203 20.99 -0.47 -13.93
C ARG A 203 20.03 0.69 -13.70
N GLN A 204 18.76 0.36 -13.42
CA GLN A 204 17.75 1.34 -13.06
C GLN A 204 18.20 2.17 -11.84
N PRO A 205 18.11 3.51 -11.92
CA PRO A 205 18.37 4.38 -10.79
C PRO A 205 17.39 4.12 -9.64
N LYS A 206 17.87 4.26 -8.40
CA LYS A 206 16.98 4.31 -7.23
C LYS A 206 16.41 5.72 -7.11
N LEU A 207 15.10 5.85 -6.94
CA LEU A 207 14.46 7.15 -6.72
C LEU A 207 14.63 7.59 -5.24
N THR A 208 15.82 8.04 -4.88
CA THR A 208 16.15 8.53 -3.52
C THR A 208 15.88 10.03 -3.36
N ARG A 209 15.72 10.75 -4.47
CA ARG A 209 15.42 12.18 -4.56
C ARG A 209 14.45 12.42 -5.69
N TRP A 210 13.89 13.62 -5.80
CA TRP A 210 13.11 14.02 -6.96
C TRP A 210 14.02 14.05 -8.18
N MET A 211 13.66 13.30 -9.22
CA MET A 211 14.45 13.13 -10.45
C MET A 211 13.61 13.53 -11.66
N THR A 212 14.24 14.15 -12.65
CA THR A 212 13.66 14.25 -14.00
C THR A 212 13.82 12.92 -14.73
N GLY A 213 13.03 12.73 -15.80
CA GLY A 213 13.03 11.50 -16.58
C GLY A 213 12.23 10.36 -15.95
N VAL A 214 11.36 10.66 -14.98
CA VAL A 214 10.35 9.75 -14.44
C VAL A 214 8.98 10.32 -14.72
N ASN A 215 8.24 9.70 -15.62
CA ASN A 215 6.92 10.18 -16.01
C ASN A 215 5.84 9.43 -15.25
N PHE A 216 4.73 10.12 -14.98
CA PHE A 216 3.47 9.49 -14.62
C PHE A 216 2.64 9.28 -15.88
N GLU A 217 2.31 8.01 -16.13
CA GLU A 217 1.71 7.54 -17.37
C GLU A 217 0.62 6.51 -17.06
N ARG A 218 -0.21 6.23 -18.05
CA ARG A 218 -1.15 5.11 -17.98
C ARG A 218 -1.10 4.25 -19.23
N THR A 219 -1.55 3.01 -19.10
CA THR A 219 -1.81 2.09 -20.20
C THR A 219 -3.20 1.49 -20.05
N ASP A 220 -3.92 1.43 -21.16
CA ASP A 220 -5.28 0.89 -21.26
C ASP A 220 -5.24 -0.52 -21.93
N ASP A 221 -4.04 -0.99 -22.29
CA ASP A 221 -3.80 -2.20 -23.10
C ASP A 221 -2.67 -3.08 -22.53
N PHE A 222 -2.41 -2.98 -21.23
CA PHE A 222 -1.41 -3.75 -20.49
C PHE A 222 0.01 -3.62 -21.05
N GLY A 223 0.37 -2.43 -21.53
CA GLY A 223 1.74 -2.06 -21.86
C GLY A 223 2.09 -2.05 -23.34
N ARG A 224 1.13 -2.32 -24.24
CA ARG A 224 1.35 -2.18 -25.69
C ARG A 224 1.51 -0.72 -26.08
N SER A 225 0.78 0.17 -25.42
CA SER A 225 0.92 1.62 -25.55
C SER A 225 0.81 2.31 -24.20
N PHE A 226 1.44 3.48 -24.09
CA PHE A 226 1.39 4.34 -22.91
C PHE A 226 1.02 5.75 -23.29
N LYS A 227 0.14 6.36 -22.49
CA LYS A 227 -0.17 7.79 -22.54
C LYS A 227 0.54 8.48 -21.38
N THR A 228 1.45 9.40 -21.68
CA THR A 228 2.05 10.27 -20.66
C THR A 228 1.00 11.27 -20.17
N LEU A 229 0.78 11.32 -18.86
CA LEU A 229 -0.20 12.20 -18.21
C LEU A 229 0.49 13.39 -17.54
N VAL A 230 1.59 13.14 -16.85
CA VAL A 230 2.41 14.18 -16.21
C VAL A 230 3.89 13.85 -16.44
N VAL A 231 4.58 14.72 -17.19
CA VAL A 231 6.04 14.66 -17.37
C VAL A 231 6.70 14.97 -16.03
N ASP A 232 7.74 14.21 -15.69
CA ASP A 232 8.45 14.32 -14.41
C ASP A 232 7.54 14.11 -13.17
N GLY A 233 6.44 13.36 -13.35
CA GLY A 233 5.54 12.87 -12.30
C GLY A 233 6.12 11.65 -11.57
N ASN A 234 6.87 11.89 -10.50
CA ASN A 234 7.66 10.86 -9.81
C ASN A 234 6.83 9.87 -8.99
N LYS A 235 5.90 10.41 -8.20
CA LYS A 235 5.07 9.66 -7.25
C LYS A 235 3.64 10.08 -7.43
N PHE A 236 2.72 9.17 -7.20
CA PHE A 236 1.30 9.44 -7.30
C PHE A 236 0.51 8.71 -6.22
N GLN A 237 -0.72 9.13 -6.02
CA GLN A 237 -1.67 8.45 -5.14
C GLN A 237 -3.06 8.52 -5.77
N ILE A 238 -3.77 7.40 -5.76
CA ILE A 238 -5.16 7.30 -6.21
C ILE A 238 -6.00 6.95 -4.99
N SER A 239 -7.00 7.76 -4.67
CA SER A 239 -7.83 7.57 -3.48
C SER A 239 -9.16 8.31 -3.57
N HIS A 240 -10.27 7.59 -3.43
CA HIS A 240 -11.65 8.12 -3.41
C HIS A 240 -11.92 9.17 -4.52
N GLY A 241 -11.64 8.80 -5.76
CA GLY A 241 -11.84 9.69 -6.92
C GLY A 241 -10.77 10.76 -7.15
N TYR A 242 -9.77 10.92 -6.27
CA TYR A 242 -8.65 11.82 -6.51
C TYR A 242 -7.41 11.08 -7.03
N ILE A 243 -6.74 11.67 -8.01
CA ILE A 243 -5.41 11.27 -8.48
C ILE A 243 -4.46 12.42 -8.18
N LEU A 244 -3.57 12.22 -7.22
CA LEU A 244 -2.54 13.18 -6.84
C LEU A 244 -1.21 12.77 -7.46
N VAL A 245 -0.45 13.71 -8.02
CA VAL A 245 0.85 13.46 -8.65
C VAL A 245 1.87 14.50 -8.18
N VAL A 246 3.03 14.04 -7.72
CA VAL A 246 4.17 14.91 -7.39
C VAL A 246 5.03 15.11 -8.63
N GLN A 247 4.96 16.32 -9.19
CA GLN A 247 5.74 16.72 -10.36
C GLN A 247 7.02 17.44 -9.94
N VAL A 248 8.15 17.13 -10.58
CA VAL A 248 9.40 17.87 -10.39
C VAL A 248 9.40 19.13 -11.22
N GLN A 249 9.57 20.28 -10.59
CA GLN A 249 9.77 21.55 -11.28
C GLN A 249 11.27 21.85 -11.48
N ASN A 250 12.09 21.52 -10.48
CA ASN A 250 13.53 21.70 -10.56
C ASN A 250 14.25 20.61 -9.75
N MET A 251 15.00 19.75 -10.43
CA MET A 251 15.72 18.64 -9.81
C MET A 251 16.86 19.12 -8.91
N GLN A 252 17.59 20.17 -9.29
CA GLN A 252 18.74 20.67 -8.52
C GLN A 252 18.30 21.29 -7.19
N LEU A 253 17.19 22.03 -7.21
CA LEU A 253 16.59 22.68 -6.03
C LEU A 253 15.64 21.76 -5.25
N GLN A 254 15.33 20.57 -5.79
CA GLN A 254 14.32 19.66 -5.25
C GLN A 254 12.93 20.32 -5.09
N ASN A 255 12.60 21.23 -6.01
CA ASN A 255 11.29 21.89 -6.05
C ASN A 255 10.27 20.98 -6.73
N ILE A 256 9.12 20.84 -6.09
CA ILE A 256 8.00 20.01 -6.55
C ILE A 256 6.70 20.80 -6.57
N SER A 257 5.79 20.36 -7.44
CA SER A 257 4.38 20.75 -7.43
C SER A 257 3.52 19.53 -7.15
N LEU A 258 2.42 19.74 -6.43
CA LEU A 258 1.39 18.73 -6.25
C LEU A 258 0.30 18.99 -7.29
N LEU A 259 0.12 18.07 -8.22
CA LEU A 259 -0.96 18.10 -9.19
C LEU A 259 -2.11 17.20 -8.74
N VAL A 260 -3.34 17.60 -9.01
CA VAL A 260 -4.55 16.87 -8.63
C VAL A 260 -5.49 16.76 -9.83
N SER A 261 -6.05 15.57 -10.00
CA SER A 261 -7.18 15.29 -10.90
C SER A 261 -8.32 14.70 -10.09
N SER A 262 -9.53 15.19 -10.36
CA SER A 262 -10.82 14.69 -9.81
C SER A 262 -11.80 14.38 -10.95
N ASP A 263 -11.26 14.03 -12.11
CA ASP A 263 -12.00 13.77 -13.35
C ASP A 263 -11.49 12.53 -14.09
N GLY A 264 -10.84 11.60 -13.37
CA GLY A 264 -10.31 10.37 -13.96
C GLY A 264 -9.09 10.60 -14.87
N ALA A 265 -8.21 11.53 -14.48
CA ALA A 265 -7.01 11.92 -15.24
C ALA A 265 -7.34 12.48 -16.65
N VAL A 266 -8.46 13.19 -16.79
CA VAL A 266 -8.73 13.99 -17.98
C VAL A 266 -7.89 15.26 -17.94
N GLY A 267 -7.82 15.93 -16.79
CA GLY A 267 -6.97 17.09 -16.56
C GLY A 267 -6.30 17.07 -15.19
N PHE A 268 -5.14 17.72 -15.10
CA PHE A 268 -4.43 17.94 -13.84
C PHE A 268 -4.32 19.43 -13.56
N GLN A 269 -4.57 19.80 -12.30
CA GLN A 269 -4.45 21.17 -11.82
C GLN A 269 -3.47 21.21 -10.64
N GLU A 270 -2.65 22.26 -10.56
CA GLU A 270 -1.74 22.44 -9.44
C GLU A 270 -2.50 22.83 -8.17
N ALA A 271 -2.18 22.17 -7.06
CA ALA A 271 -2.72 22.45 -5.75
C ALA A 271 -2.32 23.87 -5.29
N GLN A 272 -3.33 24.66 -4.93
CA GLN A 272 -3.19 26.04 -4.49
C GLN A 272 -3.26 26.10 -2.96
N LEU A 273 -2.09 26.04 -2.33
CA LEU A 273 -1.94 26.24 -0.90
C LEU A 273 -1.90 27.74 -0.57
N PRO A 274 -2.49 28.16 0.56
CA PRO A 274 -2.42 29.55 0.96
C PRO A 274 -0.98 29.84 1.39
N HIS A 275 -0.35 30.77 0.67
CA HIS A 275 1.02 31.28 0.86
C HIS A 275 2.12 30.42 0.23
N ARG A 276 3.26 31.06 -0.08
CA ARG A 276 4.46 30.37 -0.60
C ARG A 276 5.14 29.60 0.52
N ILE A 277 4.68 28.39 0.79
CA ILE A 277 5.32 27.48 1.74
C ILE A 277 6.44 26.73 1.01
N LYS A 278 7.62 26.62 1.61
CA LYS A 278 8.66 25.71 1.07
C LYS A 278 8.21 24.27 1.32
N HIS A 279 7.60 23.66 0.32
CA HIS A 279 7.09 22.30 0.38
C HIS A 279 8.23 21.29 0.48
N ARG A 280 8.47 20.73 1.67
CA ARG A 280 9.48 19.67 1.86
C ARG A 280 8.90 18.28 1.64
N SER A 281 7.70 18.03 2.16
CA SER A 281 6.98 16.77 2.00
C SER A 281 5.50 16.96 2.27
N TYR A 282 4.70 16.11 1.64
CA TYR A 282 3.26 16.00 1.84
C TYR A 282 2.93 14.64 2.44
N THR A 283 1.99 14.61 3.39
CA THR A 283 1.34 13.37 3.84
C THR A 283 -0.15 13.51 3.55
N LEU A 284 -0.69 12.59 2.74
CA LEU A 284 -2.13 12.49 2.53
C LEU A 284 -2.78 11.90 3.79
N ILE A 285 -3.70 12.61 4.42
CA ILE A 285 -4.39 12.16 5.64
C ILE A 285 -5.68 11.41 5.28
N ASP A 286 -6.58 12.05 4.56
CA ASP A 286 -7.87 11.47 4.17
C ASP A 286 -8.37 12.07 2.85
N THR A 287 -9.14 11.29 2.10
CA THR A 287 -9.88 11.77 0.91
C THR A 287 -11.33 11.26 0.86
N SER A 288 -11.80 10.62 1.93
CA SER A 288 -13.02 9.81 1.90
C SER A 288 -14.31 10.63 1.97
N GLU A 289 -14.21 11.93 2.26
CA GLU A 289 -15.37 12.81 2.50
C GLU A 289 -15.53 13.93 1.47
N GLY A 290 -15.08 13.69 0.23
CA GLY A 290 -15.26 14.65 -0.86
C GLY A 290 -14.37 15.89 -0.76
N ALA A 291 -13.29 15.80 0.02
CA ALA A 291 -12.21 16.77 0.10
C ALA A 291 -10.92 16.03 0.47
N ILE A 292 -9.78 16.64 0.17
CA ILE A 292 -8.45 16.15 0.51
C ILE A 292 -8.00 16.82 1.81
N LEU A 293 -7.73 16.02 2.84
CA LEU A 293 -6.98 16.45 4.01
C LEU A 293 -5.50 16.16 3.78
N LEU A 294 -4.70 17.23 3.78
CA LEU A 294 -3.29 17.19 3.42
C LEU A 294 -2.46 17.78 4.54
N HIS A 295 -1.50 17.01 5.05
CA HIS A 295 -0.48 17.54 5.94
C HIS A 295 0.72 18.04 5.15
N VAL A 296 1.06 19.31 5.33
CA VAL A 296 2.25 19.95 4.77
C VAL A 296 3.30 20.08 5.85
N ASN A 297 4.46 19.46 5.64
CA ASN A 297 5.56 19.52 6.60
C ASN A 297 6.24 20.90 6.57
N THR A 298 6.20 21.62 7.69
CA THR A 298 6.82 22.94 7.87
C THR A 298 8.19 22.87 8.54
N GLY A 299 8.61 21.70 9.03
CA GLY A 299 9.94 21.42 9.58
C GLY A 299 9.90 20.50 10.79
N GLY A 300 10.85 19.55 10.86
CA GLY A 300 10.99 18.65 12.01
C GLY A 300 9.79 17.71 12.19
N ALA A 301 9.24 17.70 13.41
CA ALA A 301 8.14 16.83 13.82
C ALA A 301 6.76 17.53 13.79
N LEU A 302 6.66 18.70 13.16
CA LEU A 302 5.42 19.48 13.07
C LEU A 302 5.07 19.80 11.62
N GLY A 303 3.79 20.03 11.39
CA GLY A 303 3.28 20.58 10.14
C GLY A 303 1.87 21.08 10.30
N ASP A 304 1.33 21.58 9.20
CA ASP A 304 -0.01 22.14 9.16
C ASP A 304 -0.90 21.26 8.29
N VAL A 305 -2.16 21.13 8.69
CA VAL A 305 -3.18 20.39 7.95
C VAL A 305 -4.02 21.37 7.16
N TYR A 306 -4.19 21.07 5.88
CA TYR A 306 -4.99 21.82 4.94
C TYR A 306 -6.15 20.96 4.46
N ALA A 307 -7.30 21.58 4.27
CA ALA A 307 -8.47 20.96 3.65
C ALA A 307 -8.68 21.58 2.27
N SER A 308 -8.97 20.75 1.27
CA SER A 308 -9.25 21.22 -0.09
C SER A 308 -10.72 21.55 -0.33
N ASP A 309 -10.99 22.23 -1.45
CA ASP A 309 -12.29 22.21 -2.12
C ASP A 309 -12.61 20.80 -2.67
N ALA A 310 -13.83 20.60 -3.17
CA ALA A 310 -14.29 19.32 -3.71
C ALA A 310 -13.47 18.84 -4.93
N ARG A 311 -12.82 19.75 -5.65
CA ARG A 311 -11.96 19.41 -6.79
C ARG A 311 -10.56 18.96 -6.36
N GLY A 312 -10.18 19.21 -5.10
CA GLY A 312 -8.86 18.90 -4.58
C GLY A 312 -7.79 19.95 -4.91
N VAL A 313 -8.18 21.15 -5.36
CA VAL A 313 -7.29 22.14 -5.95
C VAL A 313 -7.04 23.31 -5.01
N SER A 314 -8.09 23.92 -4.46
CA SER A 314 -7.94 25.09 -3.60
C SER A 314 -7.92 24.67 -2.14
N TYR A 315 -6.89 25.03 -1.39
CA TYR A 315 -6.72 24.61 0.00
C TYR A 315 -6.87 25.77 0.97
N SER A 316 -7.43 25.48 2.14
CA SER A 316 -7.44 26.37 3.30
C SER A 316 -6.77 25.70 4.48
N LEU A 317 -6.04 26.48 5.28
CA LEU A 317 -5.45 26.02 6.54
C LEU A 317 -6.57 25.60 7.50
N SER A 318 -6.53 24.34 7.95
CA SER A 318 -7.53 23.76 8.86
C SER A 318 -7.00 23.62 10.28
N LEU A 319 -5.73 23.20 10.44
CA LEU A 319 -5.12 22.97 11.74
C LEU A 319 -3.63 23.28 11.69
N GLN A 320 -3.13 24.02 12.67
CA GLN A 320 -1.70 24.31 12.80
C GLN A 320 -1.02 23.34 13.77
N ASN A 321 0.30 23.19 13.62
CA ASN A 321 1.17 22.47 14.57
C ASN A 321 0.74 21.02 14.83
N ASN A 322 0.19 20.33 13.82
CA ASN A 322 -0.09 18.90 13.92
C ASN A 322 1.20 18.11 14.12
N VAL A 323 1.17 17.17 15.06
CA VAL A 323 2.34 16.36 15.40
C VAL A 323 2.54 15.28 14.34
N ARG A 324 3.78 15.14 13.87
CA ARG A 324 4.19 14.13 12.88
C ARG A 324 5.41 13.35 13.35
N LYS A 325 5.38 12.03 13.19
CA LYS A 325 6.51 11.14 13.51
C LYS A 325 6.64 10.04 12.45
N ARG A 326 7.81 9.94 11.81
CA ARG A 326 8.12 8.90 10.79
C ARG A 326 7.07 8.83 9.67
N GLY A 327 6.63 9.97 9.16
CA GLY A 327 5.63 10.04 8.07
C GLY A 327 4.18 9.98 8.53
N LEU A 328 3.92 9.54 9.76
CA LEU A 328 2.59 9.47 10.35
C LEU A 328 2.21 10.78 11.02
N CYS A 329 1.03 11.27 10.69
CA CYS A 329 0.41 12.44 11.31
C CYS A 329 -0.46 11.95 12.47
N ALA A 330 -0.41 12.64 13.61
CA ALA A 330 -1.30 12.39 14.72
C ALA A 330 -2.67 12.99 14.41
N PHE A 331 -3.37 12.34 13.48
CA PHE A 331 -4.64 12.77 12.92
C PHE A 331 -5.44 11.52 12.54
N GLU A 332 -6.63 11.36 13.09
CA GLU A 332 -7.45 10.16 12.96
C GLU A 332 -8.89 10.54 12.63
N LYS A 333 -9.51 9.80 11.71
CA LYS A 333 -10.94 9.94 11.41
C LYS A 333 -11.75 9.15 12.43
N VAL A 334 -12.81 9.75 12.97
CA VAL A 334 -13.76 9.01 13.79
C VAL A 334 -14.67 8.20 12.86
N MET A 335 -14.52 6.89 12.91
CA MET A 335 -15.29 5.97 12.07
C MET A 335 -16.79 6.11 12.36
N ASN A 336 -17.61 5.94 11.32
CA ASN A 336 -19.08 6.02 11.35
C ASN A 336 -19.69 7.40 11.68
N LEU A 337 -18.86 8.43 11.89
CA LEU A 337 -19.32 9.82 12.02
C LEU A 337 -18.70 10.68 10.91
N LYS A 338 -19.55 11.16 10.00
CA LYS A 338 -19.11 12.01 8.89
C LYS A 338 -18.58 13.35 9.41
N GLY A 339 -17.42 13.78 8.91
CA GLY A 339 -16.83 15.08 9.22
C GLY A 339 -16.10 15.17 10.56
N ILE A 340 -16.02 14.08 11.34
CA ILE A 340 -15.43 14.10 12.68
C ILE A 340 -14.02 13.49 12.66
N TYR A 341 -13.05 14.28 13.13
CA TYR A 341 -11.65 13.90 13.21
C TYR A 341 -11.06 14.28 14.57
N ILE A 342 -10.05 13.54 15.02
CA ILE A 342 -9.29 13.79 16.24
C ILE A 342 -7.83 13.99 15.85
N ALA A 343 -7.18 15.00 16.41
CA ALA A 343 -5.79 15.30 16.10
C ALA A 343 -5.01 15.76 17.34
N ASN A 344 -3.72 15.42 17.39
CA ASN A 344 -2.81 15.98 18.39
C ASN A 344 -2.05 17.16 17.77
N VAL A 345 -2.05 18.27 18.50
CA VAL A 345 -1.28 19.46 18.17
C VAL A 345 -0.22 19.72 19.24
N ALA A 346 0.92 20.26 18.83
CA ALA A 346 1.88 20.79 19.78
C ALA A 346 1.42 22.18 20.24
N ASP A 347 1.42 22.41 21.55
CA ASP A 347 1.29 23.74 22.11
C ASP A 347 2.61 24.49 21.90
N VAL A 348 2.60 25.39 20.91
CA VAL A 348 3.73 26.26 20.61
C VAL A 348 3.29 27.66 20.99
N PRO A 349 3.98 28.36 21.91
CA PRO A 349 3.61 29.70 22.32
C PRO A 349 3.43 30.59 21.09
N SER A 350 2.25 31.19 20.98
CA SER A 350 1.87 32.03 19.84
C SER A 350 2.96 33.07 19.57
N ARG A 351 3.45 33.15 18.33
CA ARG A 351 4.18 34.31 17.83
C ARG A 351 3.24 35.53 17.85
N ALA A 352 3.12 36.15 19.01
CA ALA A 352 2.43 37.41 19.15
C ALA A 352 3.20 38.49 18.38
N GLY A 353 2.54 39.12 17.41
CA GLY A 353 3.03 40.30 16.71
C GLY A 353 3.68 40.01 15.36
N GLY A 354 3.09 40.58 14.31
CA GLY A 354 3.65 40.57 12.97
C GLY A 354 5.06 41.15 12.96
N THR A 355 6.05 40.28 12.75
CA THR A 355 7.28 40.62 12.03
C THR A 355 7.85 39.31 11.52
N GLN A 356 8.02 39.25 10.20
CA GLN A 356 8.59 38.13 9.47
C GLN A 356 9.97 37.77 10.08
N PRO A 357 10.26 36.50 10.38
CA PRO A 357 11.61 36.13 10.79
C PRO A 357 12.58 36.43 9.65
N PRO A 358 13.78 36.98 9.93
CA PRO A 358 14.80 37.11 8.89
C PRO A 358 15.12 35.73 8.32
N ASP A 359 15.36 35.67 7.00
CA ASP A 359 15.68 34.44 6.30
C ASP A 359 16.74 33.64 7.07
N PRO A 360 16.51 32.35 7.36
CA PRO A 360 17.52 31.53 8.00
C PRO A 360 18.71 31.45 7.06
N LYS A 361 19.89 31.85 7.57
CA LYS A 361 21.18 31.60 6.92
C LYS A 361 21.27 30.12 6.53
N PRO A 362 21.89 29.79 5.39
CA PRO A 362 21.98 28.40 4.92
C PRO A 362 22.70 27.56 5.98
N SER A 363 21.93 26.79 6.74
CA SER A 363 22.44 25.76 7.63
C SER A 363 22.69 24.49 6.82
N ALA A 364 23.80 23.84 7.13
CA ALA A 364 24.23 22.59 6.51
C ALA A 364 23.11 21.53 6.54
N PRO A 365 23.05 20.61 5.55
CA PRO A 365 22.04 19.56 5.52
C PRO A 365 22.10 18.74 6.82
N ASP A 366 20.93 18.62 7.45
CA ASP A 366 20.73 17.90 8.70
C ASP A 366 21.01 16.40 8.49
N ALA A 367 22.02 15.89 9.19
CA ALA A 367 22.50 14.52 9.10
C ALA A 367 21.66 13.53 9.97
N SER A 368 20.50 13.95 10.47
CA SER A 368 19.66 13.14 11.35
C SER A 368 18.61 12.28 10.64
N GLU A 369 18.49 12.34 9.31
CA GLU A 369 17.89 11.26 8.53
C GLU A 369 18.90 10.10 8.39
N GLY A 370 19.03 9.30 9.45
CA GLY A 370 19.58 7.95 9.31
C GLY A 370 18.80 7.20 8.21
N PRO A 371 19.44 6.26 7.49
CA PRO A 371 18.90 5.71 6.26
C PRO A 371 17.50 5.16 6.54
N GLY A 372 16.49 5.88 6.04
CA GLY A 372 15.13 5.39 5.98
C GLY A 372 15.16 4.05 5.26
N ARG A 373 14.46 3.07 5.84
CA ARG A 373 14.29 1.76 5.23
C ARG A 373 13.90 1.94 3.76
N GLU A 374 14.63 1.20 2.94
CA GLU A 374 14.77 1.33 1.50
C GLU A 374 13.41 1.45 0.80
N GLY A 375 13.17 2.57 0.12
CA GLY A 375 12.02 2.74 -0.78
C GLY A 375 12.19 1.87 -2.02
N GLU A 376 11.85 0.60 -1.89
CA GLU A 376 11.61 -0.32 -3.00
C GLU A 376 10.28 0.07 -3.66
N ALA A 377 10.11 -0.26 -4.94
CA ALA A 377 8.90 0.11 -5.68
C ALA A 377 7.68 -0.63 -5.10
N GLU A 378 6.86 0.10 -4.35
CA GLU A 378 5.65 -0.39 -3.69
C GLU A 378 4.43 -0.19 -4.60
N GLY A 379 3.71 -1.28 -4.89
CA GLY A 379 2.35 -1.20 -5.43
C GLY A 379 1.44 -0.54 -4.38
N THR A 380 0.60 0.40 -4.79
CA THR A 380 -0.17 1.27 -3.87
C THR A 380 -1.39 0.62 -3.19
N GLN A 381 -1.49 -0.71 -3.20
CA GLN A 381 -2.63 -1.38 -2.55
C GLN A 381 -2.38 -1.84 -1.11
N ASP A 382 -1.18 -1.69 -0.53
CA ASP A 382 -1.00 -1.75 0.92
C ASP A 382 0.36 -1.12 1.30
N GLU A 383 0.31 -0.15 2.24
CA GLU A 383 1.42 0.41 3.05
C GLU A 383 2.10 1.73 2.64
N MET A 384 1.34 2.81 2.46
CA MET A 384 1.58 3.94 3.36
C MET A 384 0.67 3.66 4.57
N ARG A 385 1.19 3.72 5.80
CA ARG A 385 0.46 3.35 7.03
C ARG A 385 -0.78 4.24 7.26
N THR A 386 -1.84 4.04 6.47
CA THR A 386 -3.20 4.12 6.95
C THR A 386 -3.35 2.98 7.95
N VAL A 387 -3.83 3.29 9.14
CA VAL A 387 -4.17 2.28 10.14
C VAL A 387 -5.04 1.22 9.46
N ARG A 388 -4.60 -0.04 9.47
CA ARG A 388 -5.40 -1.19 9.04
C ARG A 388 -6.59 -1.30 10.00
N TRP A 389 -7.69 -0.62 9.68
CA TRP A 389 -8.94 -0.82 10.39
C TRP A 389 -9.63 -2.08 9.83
N ARG A 390 -9.77 -3.09 10.69
CA ARG A 390 -10.61 -4.27 10.46
C ARG A 390 -12.08 -3.83 10.53
N ARG A 391 -12.84 -4.02 9.46
CA ARG A 391 -14.31 -4.01 9.50
C ARG A 391 -14.80 -5.17 10.38
N LEU A 392 -15.45 -4.85 11.48
CA LEU A 392 -16.50 -5.71 12.04
C LEU A 392 -17.82 -5.09 11.57
N GLY A 393 -18.52 -5.76 10.64
CA GLY A 393 -19.95 -5.49 10.37
C GLY A 393 -20.31 -4.71 9.10
N GLU A 394 -19.68 -4.96 7.94
CA GLU A 394 -20.15 -4.39 6.67
C GLU A 394 -20.75 -5.44 5.72
N ASP A 395 -21.40 -6.47 6.30
CA ASP A 395 -22.09 -7.55 5.56
C ASP A 395 -23.63 -7.53 5.77
N ALA A 396 -24.21 -6.45 6.27
CA ALA A 396 -25.65 -6.40 6.60
C ALA A 396 -26.47 -5.30 5.89
N LEU A 397 -25.89 -4.52 4.99
CA LEU A 397 -26.59 -3.41 4.31
C LEU A 397 -26.40 -3.49 2.79
N ALA A 398 -26.68 -4.66 2.23
CA ALA A 398 -26.92 -4.84 0.80
C ALA A 398 -27.91 -5.99 0.57
N ASP A 399 -28.98 -6.05 1.35
CA ASP A 399 -30.21 -6.71 0.90
C ASP A 399 -31.39 -6.21 1.74
N ARG A 400 -32.32 -5.50 1.10
CA ARG A 400 -33.71 -5.20 1.50
C ARG A 400 -34.25 -4.01 0.69
N THR A 401 -34.51 -4.28 -0.57
CA THR A 401 -35.62 -3.65 -1.30
C THR A 401 -36.60 -4.76 -1.66
N GLY A 402 -37.75 -4.80 -0.98
CA GLY A 402 -38.78 -5.81 -1.18
C GLY A 402 -39.86 -5.72 -0.09
N ASP A 403 -41.06 -5.36 -0.52
CA ASP A 403 -42.27 -5.04 0.25
C ASP A 403 -42.74 -6.07 1.29
N GLY A 404 -43.55 -5.59 2.25
CA GLY A 404 -44.70 -6.36 2.75
C GLY A 404 -44.91 -6.45 4.26
N HIS A 405 -45.72 -5.52 4.80
CA HIS A 405 -46.78 -5.71 5.81
C HIS A 405 -46.55 -6.54 7.09
N GLY A 406 -46.77 -5.87 8.24
CA GLY A 406 -47.59 -6.40 9.34
C GLY A 406 -46.86 -6.73 10.64
N GLY A 407 -47.27 -6.11 11.75
CA GLY A 407 -47.09 -6.67 13.09
C GLY A 407 -46.51 -5.72 14.13
N SER A 408 -47.42 -5.07 14.87
CA SER A 408 -47.19 -4.38 16.13
C SER A 408 -46.58 -5.30 17.20
N ALA A 409 -45.60 -4.80 17.97
CA ALA A 409 -45.49 -5.04 19.41
C ALA A 409 -44.51 -4.05 20.06
N GLU A 410 -45.00 -3.44 21.13
CA GLU A 410 -44.37 -2.48 22.05
C GLU A 410 -43.21 -3.09 22.85
N GLY A 411 -42.33 -2.25 23.41
CA GLY A 411 -41.33 -2.73 24.38
C GLY A 411 -40.23 -1.73 24.75
N GLU A 412 -40.62 -0.68 25.46
CA GLU A 412 -39.88 0.11 26.47
C GLU A 412 -38.38 0.46 26.31
N ALA A 413 -38.16 1.78 26.33
CA ALA A 413 -36.92 2.44 26.68
C ALA A 413 -36.61 2.33 28.18
N VAL A 414 -35.35 2.10 28.53
CA VAL A 414 -34.80 2.49 29.85
C VAL A 414 -33.46 3.18 29.64
N LEU A 415 -33.47 4.51 29.84
CA LEU A 415 -32.30 5.30 30.16
C LEU A 415 -31.77 4.90 31.54
N ALA A 416 -30.45 4.75 31.68
CA ALA A 416 -29.78 4.90 32.97
C ALA A 416 -28.60 5.85 32.85
N ARG A 417 -28.65 6.87 33.71
CA ARG A 417 -27.72 7.97 33.88
C ARG A 417 -26.37 7.53 34.45
N ALA A 418 -25.42 8.41 34.20
CA ALA A 418 -24.17 8.67 34.93
C ALA A 418 -24.18 8.23 36.40
N ASP A 419 -23.05 7.69 36.83
CA ASP A 419 -22.49 8.06 38.12
C ASP A 419 -20.98 8.26 38.04
N HIS A 420 -20.61 9.33 38.71
CA HIS A 420 -19.32 9.96 38.82
C HIS A 420 -18.78 9.55 40.19
N GLU A 421 -17.62 8.91 40.28
CA GLU A 421 -16.92 8.86 41.57
C GLU A 421 -15.40 8.73 41.39
N ALA A 422 -14.74 9.63 42.11
CA ALA A 422 -13.31 9.81 42.19
C ALA A 422 -12.76 9.09 43.44
N ARG A 423 -11.45 8.76 43.40
CA ARG A 423 -10.47 8.46 44.48
C ARG A 423 -9.61 7.27 44.03
N ALA A 424 -8.29 7.28 44.09
CA ALA A 424 -7.30 8.19 44.68
C ALA A 424 -6.00 8.11 43.86
#